data_AF-A0A973R5J8-F1
#
_entry.id   AF-A0A973R5J8-F1
#
_cell.length_a   1.000
_cell.length_b   1.000
_cell.length_c   1.000
_cell.angle_alpha   90.00
_cell.angle_beta   90.00
_cell.angle_gamma   90.00
#
_symmetry.space_group_name_H-M   'P 1'
#
loop_
_entity.id
_entity.type
_entity.pdbx_description
1 polymer ?
#
loop_
_entity_poly.entity_id
_entity_poly.type
_entity_poly.pdbx_seq_one_letter_code
_entity_poly.pdbx_strand_id
1 'polypeptide(L)'
;MTDIKFDSKVLTDVAEALEPFADEMFKQRAGRWMAIVEFGHTERTEPGPDEDKDPSVKVRIVGVEIAGDDITGGRLRGLQREMYDRRTSGGTLFHPDSQSA
;
A
#
# COMPACT_ATOMS: atom_id res chain seq x y z
N MET A 1 18.17 6.26 -9.60
CA MET A 1 16.88 6.72 -9.00
C MET A 1 16.70 5.98 -7.69
N THR A 2 16.21 6.58 -6.59
CA THR A 2 16.12 5.85 -5.32
C THR A 2 15.16 4.68 -5.40
N ASP A 3 15.64 3.47 -5.08
CA ASP A 3 14.86 2.25 -5.09
C ASP A 3 14.12 2.03 -3.76
N ILE A 4 12.92 1.44 -3.80
CA ILE A 4 12.10 1.12 -2.62
C ILE A 4 11.99 -0.39 -2.48
N LYS A 5 12.43 -0.92 -1.33
CA LYS A 5 12.39 -2.36 -1.04
C LYS A 5 11.47 -2.67 0.14
N PHE A 6 10.64 -3.69 0.01
CA PHE A 6 9.77 -4.16 1.09
C PHE A 6 10.47 -5.23 1.93
N ASP A 7 10.37 -5.12 3.25
CA ASP A 7 10.87 -6.14 4.18
C ASP A 7 10.02 -7.42 4.11
N SER A 8 10.64 -8.60 4.16
CA SER A 8 9.90 -9.88 4.04
C SER A 8 8.91 -10.14 5.17
N LYS A 9 9.08 -9.51 6.34
CA LYS A 9 8.12 -9.61 7.47
C LYS A 9 6.82 -8.86 7.21
N VAL A 10 6.80 -7.96 6.21
CA VAL A 10 5.60 -7.24 5.78
C VAL A 10 4.45 -8.18 5.44
N LEU A 11 4.75 -9.34 4.82
CA LEU A 11 3.72 -10.29 4.42
C LEU A 11 3.03 -10.95 5.62
N THR A 12 3.73 -11.13 6.74
CA THR A 12 3.17 -11.72 7.96
C THR A 12 2.23 -10.75 8.66
N ASP A 13 2.67 -9.52 8.92
CA ASP A 13 1.87 -8.50 9.62
C ASP A 13 0.58 -8.16 8.84
N VAL A 14 0.67 -8.12 7.50
CA VAL A 14 -0.49 -7.91 6.62
C VAL A 14 -1.42 -9.11 6.62
N ALA A 15 -0.89 -10.34 6.67
CA ALA A 15 -1.71 -11.55 6.72
C ALA A 15 -2.53 -11.61 8.02
N GLU A 16 -1.93 -11.26 9.16
CA GLU A 16 -2.64 -11.18 10.45
C GLU A 16 -3.76 -10.14 10.41
N ALA A 17 -3.53 -8.96 9.81
CA ALA A 17 -4.56 -7.92 9.67
C ALA A 17 -5.72 -8.36 8.76
N LEU A 18 -5.47 -9.22 7.78
CA LEU A 18 -6.47 -9.72 6.84
C LEU A 18 -7.24 -10.95 7.36
N GLU A 19 -6.68 -11.69 8.32
CA GLU A 19 -7.23 -12.95 8.83
C GLU A 19 -8.71 -12.85 9.25
N PRO A 20 -9.18 -11.80 9.96
CA PRO A 20 -10.60 -11.69 10.34
C PRO A 20 -11.56 -11.60 9.15
N PHE A 21 -11.08 -11.22 7.97
CA PHE A 21 -11.88 -11.02 6.77
C PHE A 21 -11.77 -12.20 5.78
N ALA A 22 -10.90 -13.18 6.06
CA ALA A 22 -10.55 -14.25 5.12
C ALA A 22 -11.77 -15.07 4.66
N ASP A 23 -12.69 -15.37 5.58
CA ASP A 23 -13.92 -16.13 5.27
C ASP A 23 -14.87 -15.34 4.36
N GLU A 24 -14.99 -14.03 4.57
CA GLU A 24 -15.79 -13.17 3.71
C GLU A 24 -15.15 -13.02 2.33
N MET A 25 -13.83 -12.85 2.31
CA MET A 25 -13.02 -12.81 1.08
C MET A 25 -13.18 -14.09 0.25
N PHE A 26 -13.15 -15.25 0.91
CA PHE A 26 -13.33 -16.53 0.26
C PHE A 26 -14.74 -16.68 -0.34
N LYS A 27 -15.78 -16.23 0.37
CA LYS A 27 -17.18 -16.32 -0.09
C LYS A 27 -17.46 -15.36 -1.25
N GLN A 28 -16.84 -14.18 -1.27
CA GLN A 28 -17.03 -13.15 -2.29
C GLN A 28 -15.91 -13.20 -3.33
N ARG A 29 -15.97 -14.16 -4.25
CA ARG A 29 -14.91 -14.43 -5.25
C ARG A 29 -14.56 -13.25 -6.18
N ALA A 30 -15.44 -12.26 -6.30
CA ALA A 30 -15.22 -11.01 -7.04
C ALA A 30 -15.28 -9.76 -6.14
N GLY A 31 -15.17 -9.96 -4.82
CA GLY A 31 -15.18 -8.90 -3.83
C GLY A 31 -14.00 -7.95 -3.99
N ARG A 32 -14.18 -6.71 -3.55
CA ARG A 32 -13.13 -5.70 -3.49
C ARG A 32 -13.06 -5.18 -2.08
N TRP A 33 -11.85 -5.18 -1.52
CA TRP A 33 -11.60 -4.66 -0.19
C TRP A 33 -10.74 -3.42 -0.29
N MET A 34 -11.14 -2.41 0.47
CA MET A 34 -10.42 -1.15 0.56
C MET A 34 -9.58 -1.17 1.82
N ALA A 35 -8.31 -0.80 1.70
CA ALA A 35 -7.43 -0.65 2.84
C ALA A 35 -6.57 0.61 2.70
N ILE A 36 -6.20 1.18 3.84
CA ILE A 36 -5.13 2.18 3.94
C ILE A 36 -3.95 1.49 4.63
N VAL A 37 -2.76 1.66 4.06
CA VAL A 37 -1.51 1.13 4.61
C VAL A 37 -0.57 2.28 4.96
N GLU A 38 0.10 2.15 6.09
CA GLU A 38 1.13 3.08 6.54
C GLU A 38 2.50 2.42 6.40
N PHE A 39 3.45 3.14 5.81
CA PHE A 39 4.82 2.68 5.66
C PHE A 39 5.75 3.35 6.67
N GLY A 40 6.50 2.53 7.40
CA GLY A 40 7.63 2.97 8.22
C GLY A 40 8.94 2.74 7.50
N HIS A 41 9.84 3.73 7.58
CA HIS A 41 11.22 3.58 7.12
C HIS A 41 11.98 2.60 8.02
N THR A 42 12.63 1.61 7.43
CA THR A 42 13.38 0.59 8.18
C THR A 42 14.88 0.68 7.96
N GLU A 43 15.32 0.99 6.74
CA GLU A 43 16.73 1.06 6.39
C GLU A 43 16.95 2.03 5.24
N ARG A 44 18.09 2.72 5.24
CA ARG A 44 18.57 3.56 4.15
C ARG A 44 19.92 3.02 3.69
N THR A 45 20.06 2.79 2.39
CA THR A 45 21.33 2.43 1.77
C THR A 45 21.81 3.59 0.92
N GLU A 46 23.00 4.08 1.24
CA GLU A 46 23.71 5.11 0.47
C GLU A 46 24.95 4.46 -0.16
N PRO A 47 24.98 4.27 -1.49
CA PRO A 47 26.08 3.64 -2.19
C PRO A 47 27.38 4.43 -2.03
N GLY A 48 28.50 3.71 -2.00
CA GLY A 48 29.82 4.34 -2.04
C GLY A 48 30.11 5.01 -3.40
N PRO A 49 31.13 5.89 -3.48
CA PRO A 49 31.46 6.65 -4.71
C PRO A 49 31.72 5.77 -5.95
N ASP A 50 32.21 4.54 -5.74
CA ASP A 50 32.57 3.59 -6.79
C ASP A 50 31.59 2.41 -6.88
N GLU A 51 30.51 2.41 -6.09
CA GLU A 51 29.48 1.36 -6.16
C GLU A 51 28.46 1.69 -7.25
N ASP A 52 28.34 0.81 -8.25
CA ASP A 52 27.28 0.87 -9.26
C ASP A 52 25.95 0.34 -8.68
N LYS A 53 25.42 1.05 -7.68
CA LYS A 53 24.13 0.80 -7.06
C LYS A 53 23.37 2.11 -6.93
N ASP A 54 22.06 2.03 -7.07
CA ASP A 54 21.20 3.16 -6.73
C ASP A 54 21.04 3.31 -5.20
N PRO A 55 20.89 4.54 -4.68
CA PRO A 55 20.39 4.75 -3.33
C PRO A 55 19.10 3.98 -3.12
N SER A 56 18.89 3.43 -1.92
CA SER A 56 17.64 2.72 -1.66
C SER A 56 17.11 2.98 -0.25
N VAL A 57 15.79 2.90 -0.14
CA VAL A 57 15.06 2.97 1.12
C VAL A 57 14.28 1.68 1.28
N LYS A 58 14.51 1.00 2.38
CA LYS A 58 13.72 -0.16 2.77
C LYS A 58 12.58 0.28 3.68
N VAL A 59 11.36 -0.10 3.33
CA VAL A 59 10.15 0.21 4.10
C VAL A 59 9.45 -1.05 4.60
N ARG A 60 8.70 -0.92 5.69
CA ARG A 60 7.79 -1.93 6.22
C ARG A 60 6.40 -1.33 6.39
N ILE A 61 5.35 -2.12 6.21
CA ILE A 61 4.00 -1.74 6.61
C ILE A 61 3.93 -1.76 8.13
N VAL A 62 3.68 -0.60 8.73
CA VAL A 62 3.60 -0.44 10.19
C VAL A 62 2.16 -0.29 10.69
N GLY A 63 1.22 -0.09 9.77
CA GLY A 63 -0.21 0.00 10.07
C GLY A 63 -1.04 -0.37 8.84
N VAL A 64 -2.17 -1.04 9.09
CA VAL A 64 -3.16 -1.40 8.07
C VAL A 64 -4.56 -1.21 8.66
N GLU A 65 -5.41 -0.47 7.96
CA GLU A 65 -6.84 -0.37 8.27
C GLU A 65 -7.63 -0.87 7.06
N ILE A 66 -8.48 -1.89 7.25
CA ILE A 66 -9.31 -2.50 6.21
C ILE A 66 -10.77 -2.08 6.45
N ALA A 67 -11.49 -1.75 5.38
CA ALA A 67 -12.93 -1.53 5.44
C ALA A 67 -13.64 -2.85 5.80
N GLY A 68 -13.92 -3.04 7.08
CA GLY A 68 -14.65 -4.21 7.59
C GLY A 68 -16.17 -4.05 7.64
N ASP A 69 -16.67 -2.83 7.47
CA ASP A 69 -18.10 -2.52 7.44
C ASP A 69 -18.36 -1.25 6.61
N ASP A 70 -19.64 -0.92 6.40
CA ASP A 70 -20.06 0.24 5.59
C ASP A 70 -19.61 1.59 6.18
N ILE A 71 -19.51 1.69 7.51
CA ILE A 71 -19.12 2.93 8.22
C ILE A 71 -17.63 3.18 7.99
N THR A 72 -16.82 2.16 8.24
CA THR A 72 -15.37 2.16 8.02
C THR A 72 -15.07 2.33 6.54
N GLY A 73 -15.83 1.67 5.65
CA GLY A 73 -15.73 1.84 4.20
C GLY A 73 -16.05 3.27 3.74
N GLY A 74 -17.06 3.91 4.32
CA GLY A 74 -17.38 5.33 4.06
C GLY A 74 -16.24 6.25 4.47
N ARG A 75 -15.67 6.03 5.65
CA ARG A 75 -14.51 6.78 6.16
C ARG A 75 -13.28 6.60 5.27
N LEU A 76 -12.93 5.37 4.90
CA LEU A 76 -11.77 5.09 4.04
C LEU A 76 -11.94 5.69 2.63
N ARG A 77 -13.15 5.66 2.07
CA ARG A 77 -13.46 6.36 0.80
C ARG A 77 -13.28 7.87 0.90
N GLY A 78 -13.65 8.47 2.03
CA GLY A 78 -13.42 9.89 2.31
C GLY A 78 -11.93 10.23 2.34
N LEU A 79 -11.14 9.45 3.07
CA LEU A 79 -9.68 9.59 3.13
C LEU A 79 -9.01 9.37 1.77
N GLN A 80 -9.47 8.38 1.00
CA GLN A 80 -8.99 8.13 -0.36
C GLN A 80 -9.25 9.35 -1.27
N ARG A 81 -10.43 9.95 -1.18
CA ARG A 81 -10.77 11.15 -1.94
C ARG A 81 -9.92 12.34 -1.52
N GLU A 82 -9.71 12.55 -0.23
CA GLU A 82 -8.85 13.62 0.27
C GLU A 82 -7.39 13.44 -0.19
N MET A 83 -6.87 12.21 -0.18
CA MET A 83 -5.55 11.87 -0.71
C MET A 83 -5.46 12.12 -2.22
N TYR A 84 -6.54 11.84 -2.95
CA TYR A 84 -6.65 12.14 -4.38
C TYR A 84 -6.64 13.66 -4.64
N ASP A 85 -7.38 14.43 -3.85
CA ASP A 85 -7.50 15.88 -4.01
C ASP A 85 -6.19 16.62 -3.64
N ARG A 86 -5.44 16.11 -2.65
CA ARG A 86 -4.16 16.66 -2.20
C ARG A 86 -2.95 16.18 -3.00
N ARG A 87 -3.19 15.43 -4.07
CA ARG A 87 -2.14 14.75 -4.83
C ARG A 87 -1.29 15.75 -5.60
N THR A 88 -0.05 15.97 -5.16
CA THR A 88 0.82 16.98 -5.76
C THR A 88 1.73 16.45 -6.87
N SER A 89 2.09 15.17 -6.93
CA SER A 89 2.74 14.48 -8.09
C SER A 89 3.11 13.03 -7.73
N GLY A 90 2.74 12.05 -8.58
CA GLY A 90 3.43 10.76 -8.71
C GLY A 90 3.12 9.59 -7.73
N GLY A 91 2.38 9.79 -6.64
CA GLY A 91 2.33 8.80 -5.53
C GLY A 91 1.14 7.83 -5.47
N THR A 92 0.41 7.56 -6.56
CA THR A 92 -0.72 6.60 -6.50
C THR A 92 -0.67 5.72 -7.73
N LEU A 93 -0.77 4.42 -7.52
CA LEU A 93 -0.81 3.41 -8.56
C LEU A 93 -2.11 3.59 -9.37
N PHE A 94 -2.10 4.53 -10.33
CA PHE A 94 -3.07 4.49 -11.41
C PHE A 94 -2.40 3.74 -12.53
N HIS A 95 -2.92 2.55 -12.81
CA HIS A 95 -2.92 2.11 -14.19
C HIS A 95 -3.64 3.21 -14.97
N PRO A 96 -3.04 3.83 -16.01
CA PRO A 96 -3.87 4.56 -16.95
C PRO A 96 -4.88 3.55 -17.47
N ASP A 97 -6.16 3.86 -17.34
CA ASP A 97 -7.13 3.27 -18.24
C ASP A 97 -6.59 3.53 -19.65
N SER A 98 -6.06 2.50 -20.30
CA SER A 98 -6.08 2.44 -21.74
C SER A 98 -7.55 2.31 -22.14
N GLN A 99 -8.28 3.42 -22.08
CA GLN A 99 -9.46 3.64 -22.91
C GLN A 99 -8.95 3.71 -24.34
N SER A 100 -9.42 2.82 -25.21
CA SER A 100 -10.17 3.18 -26.42
C SER A 100 -10.37 1.97 -27.35
N ALA A 101 -11.58 1.90 -27.90
CA ALA A 101 -12.12 1.04 -28.97
C ALA A 101 -12.71 -0.31 -28.55
#